data_AF-A0A7L2WDX3-F1
#
_entry.id   AF-A0A7L2WDX3-F1
#
_cell.length_a   1.000
_cell.length_b   1.000
_cell.length_c   1.000
_cell.angle_alpha   90.00
_cell.angle_beta   90.00
_cell.angle_gamma   90.00
#
_symmetry.space_group_name_H-M   'P 1'
#
loop_
_entity.id
_entity.type
_entity.pdbx_description
1 polymer ?
#
loop_
_entity_poly.entity_id
_entity_poly.type
_entity_poly.pdbx_seq_one_letter_code
_entity_poly.pdbx_strand_id
1 'polypeptide(L)'
;KCFCSPKEFIGDPVRNVKVLGNYLMKARQKTKPKYAARYLVRVLFPKETLLCSIMGVSARGRRTLDPNKIAAIREFLATNFPNYDLSEHGKDWKTCITNVNAMIRCLRSETKINPVSCLKETPEGKEKVADTPDASHCVDLNYNEVSEGISQNSQKKTSSTTDTLQNAGLDTFPEALHTPSVKKPHPWRNVQLPFSVIYVAKGKSRPELSARYLIRHMFTEDVLVKSNVYGNLDRGMSPLDCNRINALRDFLQENYPSFDLKETGYDWKACVAAINSTIRSLRHDHKKATVGI
;
A
#
# COMPACT_ATOMS: atom_id res chain seq x y z
N LYS A 1 -0.49 15.48 -29.95
CA LYS A 1 -0.94 16.66 -29.14
C LYS A 1 -0.93 16.27 -27.68
N CYS A 2 -0.19 16.97 -26.82
CA CYS A 2 -0.13 16.64 -25.38
C CYS A 2 -1.33 17.25 -24.65
N PHE A 3 -2.18 16.41 -24.05
CA PHE A 3 -3.27 16.87 -23.18
C PHE A 3 -2.73 17.24 -21.80
N CYS A 4 -2.07 18.40 -21.70
CA CYS A 4 -1.78 19.05 -20.43
C CYS A 4 -3.11 19.44 -19.77
N SER A 5 -3.64 18.52 -18.95
CA SER A 5 -4.87 18.75 -18.19
C SER A 5 -4.69 20.00 -17.31
N PRO A 6 -5.61 20.97 -17.34
CA PRO A 6 -5.47 22.18 -16.54
C PRO A 6 -5.40 21.86 -15.05
N LYS A 7 -4.69 22.71 -14.30
CA LYS A 7 -4.68 22.66 -12.83
C LYS A 7 -5.87 23.46 -12.31
N GLU A 8 -6.86 22.76 -11.76
CA GLU A 8 -8.02 23.35 -11.07
C GLU A 8 -7.68 23.61 -9.58
N PHE A 9 -8.37 24.57 -8.97
CA PHE A 9 -8.31 24.81 -7.52
C PHE A 9 -9.17 23.79 -6.74
N ILE A 10 -8.79 23.51 -5.50
CA ILE A 10 -9.57 22.74 -4.53
C ILE A 10 -10.12 23.71 -3.49
N GLY A 11 -11.44 23.68 -3.26
CA GLY A 11 -12.09 24.60 -2.33
C GLY A 11 -12.02 26.04 -2.83
N ASP A 12 -11.88 26.98 -1.90
CA ASP A 12 -11.74 28.40 -2.20
C ASP A 12 -10.43 28.70 -2.97
N PRO A 13 -10.47 29.39 -4.13
CA PRO A 13 -9.29 29.84 -4.86
C PRO A 13 -8.27 30.64 -4.03
N VAL A 14 -8.71 31.38 -3.00
CA VAL A 14 -7.85 32.14 -2.06
C VAL A 14 -6.85 31.22 -1.37
N ARG A 15 -7.18 29.93 -1.16
CA ARG A 15 -6.25 28.94 -0.57
C ARG A 15 -5.10 28.56 -1.49
N ASN A 16 -5.20 28.84 -2.79
CA ASN A 16 -4.21 28.51 -3.83
C ASN A 16 -3.82 27.01 -3.93
N VAL A 17 -4.66 26.11 -3.41
CA VAL A 17 -4.44 24.66 -3.45
C VAL A 17 -4.87 24.12 -4.82
N LYS A 18 -3.91 23.69 -5.65
CA LYS A 18 -4.13 23.30 -7.06
C LYS A 18 -3.76 21.85 -7.34
N VAL A 19 -4.59 21.15 -8.13
CA VAL A 19 -4.31 19.80 -8.68
C VAL A 19 -4.80 19.67 -10.12
N LEU A 20 -4.41 18.62 -10.84
CA LEU A 20 -4.95 18.33 -12.17
C LEU A 20 -6.46 18.06 -12.10
N GLY A 21 -7.24 18.65 -13.01
CA GLY A 21 -8.71 18.52 -13.05
C GLY A 21 -9.22 17.07 -13.12
N ASN A 22 -8.44 16.17 -13.72
CA ASN A 22 -8.75 14.73 -13.78
C ASN A 22 -8.82 14.06 -12.39
N TYR A 23 -8.17 14.62 -11.37
CA TYR A 23 -8.29 14.18 -9.98
C TYR A 23 -9.55 14.75 -9.32
N LEU A 24 -9.94 15.98 -9.64
CA LEU A 24 -11.21 16.55 -9.14
C LEU A 24 -12.40 15.80 -9.69
N MET A 25 -12.44 15.52 -11.00
CA MET A 25 -13.48 14.70 -11.61
C MET A 25 -13.59 13.31 -10.95
N LYS A 26 -12.45 12.66 -10.65
CA LYS A 26 -12.43 11.39 -9.91
C LYS A 26 -12.83 11.50 -8.44
N ALA A 27 -12.79 12.69 -7.83
CA ALA A 27 -13.31 12.97 -6.49
C ALA A 27 -14.82 13.27 -6.52
N ARG A 28 -15.31 14.03 -7.51
CA ARG A 28 -16.74 14.28 -7.78
C ARG A 28 -17.49 12.94 -8.01
N GLN A 29 -16.88 11.99 -8.72
CA GLN A 29 -17.40 10.64 -8.98
C GLN A 29 -17.41 9.67 -7.76
N LYS A 30 -17.24 10.14 -6.51
CA LYS A 30 -17.29 9.27 -5.32
C LYS A 30 -18.69 9.30 -4.71
N THR A 31 -19.19 8.14 -4.29
CA THR A 31 -20.56 8.00 -3.76
C THR A 31 -20.78 8.57 -2.36
N LYS A 32 -19.72 8.82 -1.58
CA LYS A 32 -19.77 9.40 -0.21
C LYS A 32 -18.53 10.27 0.05
N PRO A 33 -18.63 11.39 0.80
CA PRO A 33 -17.53 12.32 1.00
C PRO A 33 -16.29 11.68 1.63
N LYS A 34 -16.46 10.69 2.54
CA LYS A 34 -15.33 9.96 3.15
C LYS A 34 -14.41 9.25 2.14
N TYR A 35 -14.92 8.87 0.96
CA TYR A 35 -14.11 8.27 -0.10
C TYR A 35 -13.42 9.33 -0.97
N ALA A 36 -14.06 10.48 -1.19
CA ALA A 36 -13.43 11.64 -1.83
C ALA A 36 -12.33 12.25 -0.96
N ALA A 37 -12.56 12.38 0.35
CA ALA A 37 -11.55 12.84 1.33
C ALA A 37 -10.28 11.97 1.29
N ARG A 38 -10.42 10.65 1.44
CA ARG A 38 -9.29 9.69 1.34
C ARG A 38 -8.59 9.75 -0.01
N TYR A 39 -9.31 10.01 -1.09
CA TYR A 39 -8.75 10.13 -2.43
C TYR A 39 -7.95 11.43 -2.60
N LEU A 40 -8.53 12.58 -2.26
CA LEU A 40 -7.87 13.89 -2.35
C LEU A 40 -6.64 13.99 -1.45
N VAL A 41 -6.69 13.43 -0.23
CA VAL A 41 -5.53 13.37 0.66
C VAL A 41 -4.37 12.56 0.03
N ARG A 42 -4.66 11.46 -0.69
CA ARG A 42 -3.64 10.69 -1.44
C ARG A 42 -3.09 11.41 -2.69
N VAL A 43 -3.76 12.46 -3.17
CA VAL A 43 -3.32 13.28 -4.32
C VAL A 43 -2.54 14.52 -3.85
N LEU A 44 -2.94 15.13 -2.72
CA LEU A 44 -2.38 16.38 -2.20
C LEU A 44 -1.15 16.22 -1.29
N PHE A 45 -0.95 15.03 -0.72
CA PHE A 45 0.12 14.75 0.21
C PHE A 45 0.94 13.53 -0.29
N PRO A 46 2.26 13.66 -0.46
CA PRO A 46 3.11 12.54 -0.83
C PRO A 46 3.18 11.54 0.33
N LYS A 47 3.50 10.26 0.03
CA LYS A 47 3.38 9.15 0.99
C LYS A 47 4.18 9.41 2.27
N GLU A 48 5.34 10.02 2.13
CA GLU A 48 6.31 10.33 3.16
C GLU A 48 5.71 11.33 4.17
N THR A 49 4.96 12.33 3.69
CA THR A 49 4.19 13.24 4.56
C THR A 49 3.07 12.50 5.28
N LEU A 50 2.33 11.60 4.59
CA LEU A 50 1.28 10.80 5.22
C LEU A 50 1.83 9.88 6.33
N LEU A 51 3.00 9.26 6.11
CA LEU A 51 3.68 8.43 7.13
C LEU A 51 4.11 9.25 8.36
N CYS A 52 4.46 10.53 8.20
CA CYS A 52 4.79 11.41 9.31
C CYS A 52 3.58 12.01 10.05
N SER A 53 2.41 12.17 9.42
CA SER A 53 1.35 13.04 9.94
C SER A 53 0.10 12.39 10.57
N ILE A 54 -0.78 13.18 11.17
CA ILE A 54 -2.14 12.83 11.65
C ILE A 54 -3.13 13.95 11.25
N MET A 55 -4.42 13.65 11.12
CA MET A 55 -5.49 14.66 11.04
C MET A 55 -6.26 14.79 12.37
N GLY A 56 -6.60 16.02 12.76
CA GLY A 56 -7.37 16.31 13.97
C GLY A 56 -6.52 16.72 15.18
N VAL A 57 -7.19 17.08 16.27
CA VAL A 57 -6.63 17.82 17.42
C VAL A 57 -5.68 16.97 18.29
N SER A 58 -5.79 15.64 18.26
CA SER A 58 -5.05 14.69 19.11
C SER A 58 -3.57 14.52 18.74
N ALA A 59 -2.82 15.62 18.62
CA ALA A 59 -1.43 15.66 18.20
C ALA A 59 -0.44 15.34 19.35
N ARG A 60 -0.48 14.10 19.88
CA ARG A 60 0.62 13.58 20.74
C ARG A 60 1.91 13.42 19.91
N GLY A 61 2.66 14.52 19.77
CA GLY A 61 4.03 14.56 19.25
C GLY A 61 4.23 14.22 17.76
N ARG A 62 3.19 14.35 16.90
CA ARG A 62 3.31 14.10 15.45
C ARG A 62 2.86 15.30 14.64
N ARG A 63 3.49 15.47 13.47
CA ARG A 63 3.14 16.54 12.51
C ARG A 63 1.65 16.44 12.15
N THR A 64 0.95 17.56 12.06
CA THR A 64 -0.38 17.60 11.45
C THR A 64 -0.25 17.53 9.92
N LEU A 65 -1.36 17.28 9.21
CA LEU A 65 -1.41 17.63 7.78
C LEU A 65 -1.66 19.13 7.64
N ASP A 66 -1.09 19.72 6.59
CA ASP A 66 -1.25 21.13 6.18
C ASP A 66 -2.70 21.61 6.32
N PRO A 67 -3.01 22.50 7.29
CA PRO A 67 -4.38 22.86 7.61
C PRO A 67 -5.07 23.61 6.47
N ASN A 68 -4.33 24.34 5.62
CA ASN A 68 -4.90 25.02 4.47
C ASN A 68 -5.33 24.02 3.40
N LYS A 69 -4.51 22.99 3.12
CA LYS A 69 -4.91 21.88 2.23
C LYS A 69 -6.07 21.06 2.81
N ILE A 70 -6.13 20.87 4.12
CA ILE A 70 -7.26 20.18 4.76
C ILE A 70 -8.55 21.00 4.67
N ALA A 71 -8.50 22.32 4.89
CA ALA A 71 -9.65 23.21 4.74
C ALA A 71 -10.14 23.27 3.29
N ALA A 72 -9.23 23.37 2.32
CA ALA A 72 -9.54 23.25 0.89
C ALA A 72 -10.29 21.95 0.56
N ILE A 73 -9.82 20.80 1.09
CA ILE A 73 -10.53 19.52 0.94
C ILE A 73 -11.93 19.58 1.57
N ARG A 74 -12.08 20.16 2.76
CA ARG A 74 -13.38 20.31 3.44
C ARG A 74 -14.37 21.12 2.60
N GLU A 75 -13.93 22.25 2.05
CA GLU A 75 -14.73 23.11 1.16
C GLU A 75 -15.14 22.39 -0.12
N PHE A 76 -14.18 21.77 -0.83
CA PHE A 76 -14.49 20.97 -2.02
C PHE A 76 -15.54 19.89 -1.71
N LEU A 77 -15.43 19.22 -0.57
CA LEU A 77 -16.40 18.21 -0.17
C LEU A 77 -17.76 18.84 0.12
N ALA A 78 -17.83 19.94 0.86
CA ALA A 78 -19.09 20.63 1.15
C ALA A 78 -19.83 21.06 -0.14
N THR A 79 -19.11 21.61 -1.12
CA THR A 79 -19.68 22.01 -2.42
C THR A 79 -20.21 20.83 -3.24
N ASN A 80 -19.55 19.66 -3.18
CA ASN A 80 -19.89 18.50 -4.02
C ASN A 80 -20.73 17.42 -3.30
N PHE A 81 -20.95 17.57 -1.98
CA PHE A 81 -21.73 16.66 -1.14
C PHE A 81 -22.65 17.44 -0.18
N PRO A 82 -23.58 18.29 -0.69
CA PRO A 82 -24.36 19.21 0.14
C PRO A 82 -25.27 18.52 1.17
N ASN A 83 -25.62 17.25 0.96
CA ASN A 83 -26.49 16.47 1.86
C ASN A 83 -25.74 15.85 3.05
N TYR A 84 -24.52 16.31 3.37
CA TYR A 84 -23.65 15.76 4.42
C TYR A 84 -23.10 16.88 5.32
N ASP A 85 -23.01 16.61 6.63
CA ASP A 85 -22.53 17.59 7.61
C ASP A 85 -20.99 17.69 7.59
N LEU A 86 -20.53 18.54 6.67
CA LEU A 86 -19.12 18.81 6.37
C LEU A 86 -18.63 20.13 6.99
N SER A 87 -19.33 20.61 8.02
CA SER A 87 -18.87 21.67 8.91
C SER A 87 -17.65 21.23 9.73
N GLU A 88 -16.90 22.16 10.33
CA GLU A 88 -15.66 21.82 11.06
C GLU A 88 -15.90 20.95 12.30
N HIS A 89 -17.09 21.06 12.89
CA HIS A 89 -17.53 20.24 14.02
C HIS A 89 -18.42 19.07 13.58
N GLY A 90 -18.61 18.90 12.27
CA GLY A 90 -19.67 18.09 11.69
C GLY A 90 -19.47 16.58 11.77
N LYS A 91 -20.58 15.83 11.81
CA LYS A 91 -20.59 14.36 11.94
C LYS A 91 -19.93 13.67 10.75
N ASP A 92 -20.19 14.13 9.53
CA ASP A 92 -19.60 13.55 8.33
C ASP A 92 -18.16 14.01 8.13
N TRP A 93 -17.81 15.24 8.55
CA TRP A 93 -16.42 15.68 8.56
C TRP A 93 -15.56 14.88 9.56
N LYS A 94 -16.05 14.68 10.79
CA LYS A 94 -15.44 13.76 11.77
C LYS A 94 -15.29 12.34 11.20
N THR A 95 -16.30 11.85 10.49
CA THR A 95 -16.25 10.55 9.78
C THR A 95 -15.18 10.51 8.68
N CYS A 96 -14.99 11.61 7.94
CA CYS A 96 -13.91 11.78 6.95
C CYS A 96 -12.53 11.77 7.62
N ILE A 97 -12.34 12.53 8.70
CA ILE A 97 -11.10 12.57 9.50
C ILE A 97 -10.73 11.16 9.98
N THR A 98 -11.66 10.43 10.60
CA THR A 98 -11.43 9.05 11.06
C THR A 98 -11.08 8.11 9.91
N ASN A 99 -11.72 8.27 8.74
CA ASN A 99 -11.42 7.47 7.54
C ASN A 99 -10.03 7.75 6.96
N VAL A 100 -9.55 9.00 7.02
CA VAL A 100 -8.19 9.36 6.60
C VAL A 100 -7.16 8.92 7.65
N ASN A 101 -7.45 9.08 8.94
CA ASN A 101 -6.57 8.60 10.01
C ASN A 101 -6.40 7.07 9.97
N ALA A 102 -7.48 6.32 9.72
CA ALA A 102 -7.39 4.87 9.49
C ALA A 102 -6.50 4.55 8.29
N MET A 103 -6.66 5.25 7.16
CA MET A 103 -5.80 5.10 5.98
C MET A 103 -4.32 5.40 6.27
N ILE A 104 -4.03 6.43 7.07
CA ILE A 104 -2.67 6.78 7.49
C ILE A 104 -2.10 5.72 8.45
N ARG A 105 -2.92 5.16 9.35
CA ARG A 105 -2.53 4.02 10.20
C ARG A 105 -2.17 2.79 9.35
N CYS A 106 -2.96 2.45 8.32
CA CYS A 106 -2.64 1.36 7.38
C CYS A 106 -1.28 1.56 6.69
N LEU A 107 -1.05 2.73 6.09
CA LEU A 107 0.24 3.07 5.43
C LEU A 107 1.43 2.93 6.41
N ARG A 108 1.23 3.27 7.69
CA ARG A 108 2.23 3.11 8.75
C ARG A 108 2.47 1.66 9.13
N SER A 109 1.44 0.82 9.25
CA SER A 109 1.62 -0.62 9.48
C SER A 109 2.30 -1.30 8.28
N GLU A 110 1.95 -0.91 7.05
CA GLU A 110 2.61 -1.34 5.81
C GLU A 110 4.12 -0.98 5.82
N THR A 111 4.52 0.10 6.52
CA THR A 111 5.93 0.47 6.70
C THR A 111 6.58 -0.22 7.91
N LYS A 112 5.85 -0.37 9.02
CA LYS A 112 6.34 -0.97 10.29
C LYS A 112 6.54 -2.49 10.24
N ILE A 113 6.00 -3.16 9.21
CA ILE A 113 6.27 -4.59 8.94
C ILE A 113 7.61 -4.79 8.21
N ASN A 114 8.21 -3.71 7.67
CA ASN A 114 9.55 -3.71 7.06
C ASN A 114 10.63 -2.98 7.91
N PRO A 115 10.92 -3.37 9.18
CA PRO A 115 12.03 -2.81 9.96
C PRO A 115 13.32 -3.67 9.90
N VAL A 116 13.34 -4.76 9.10
CA VAL A 116 14.47 -5.71 9.03
C VAL A 116 15.30 -5.50 7.76
N SER A 117 15.75 -4.27 7.56
CA SER A 117 16.92 -3.94 6.75
C SER A 117 17.43 -2.56 7.17
N CYS A 118 18.75 -2.41 7.31
CA CYS A 118 19.44 -1.18 7.73
C CYS A 118 19.23 -0.75 9.20
N LEU A 119 19.78 -1.52 10.16
CA LEU A 119 20.92 -1.03 10.98
C LEU A 119 21.51 -2.11 11.91
N LYS A 120 22.75 -2.52 11.58
CA LYS A 120 23.83 -3.13 12.40
C LYS A 120 23.57 -4.38 13.26
N GLU A 121 24.48 -5.34 13.06
CA GLU A 121 24.73 -6.50 13.92
C GLU A 121 25.41 -6.10 15.25
N THR A 122 25.28 -6.96 16.26
CA THR A 122 26.29 -7.25 17.31
C THR A 122 25.85 -8.55 18.04
N PRO A 123 26.73 -9.26 18.77
CA PRO A 123 26.84 -10.72 18.62
C PRO A 123 26.07 -11.59 19.64
N GLU A 124 26.28 -12.90 19.49
CA GLU A 124 25.62 -14.04 20.16
C GLU A 124 25.77 -14.09 21.70
N GLY A 125 24.81 -14.73 22.39
CA GLY A 125 24.82 -14.77 23.87
C GLY A 125 23.80 -15.70 24.57
N LYS A 126 23.82 -17.01 24.25
CA LYS A 126 23.29 -18.13 25.08
C LYS A 126 21.76 -18.26 25.34
N GLU A 127 21.12 -19.07 24.49
CA GLU A 127 20.46 -20.34 24.85
C GLU A 127 19.56 -20.47 26.12
N LYS A 128 18.26 -20.75 25.91
CA LYS A 128 17.64 -22.05 26.33
C LYS A 128 16.30 -22.35 25.64
N VAL A 129 15.88 -23.62 25.70
CA VAL A 129 14.77 -24.23 24.93
C VAL A 129 13.58 -24.61 25.84
N ALA A 130 12.33 -24.44 25.36
CA ALA A 130 11.15 -25.23 25.76
C ALA A 130 9.98 -25.09 24.75
N ASP A 131 9.10 -26.10 24.76
CA ASP A 131 8.12 -26.56 23.77
C ASP A 131 7.00 -25.66 23.19
N THR A 132 6.53 -26.11 22.01
CA THR A 132 5.19 -26.01 21.38
C THR A 132 4.05 -26.63 22.25
N PRO A 133 2.74 -26.31 22.07
CA PRO A 133 2.08 -26.36 20.76
C PRO A 133 0.96 -25.36 20.40
N ASP A 134 0.77 -25.28 19.08
CA ASP A 134 -0.43 -25.02 18.27
C ASP A 134 -1.77 -24.62 18.95
N ALA A 135 -2.31 -23.48 18.52
CA ALA A 135 -3.75 -23.27 18.40
C ALA A 135 -4.05 -22.15 17.38
N SER A 136 -4.89 -22.44 16.39
CA SER A 136 -5.49 -21.42 15.54
C SER A 136 -6.66 -20.73 16.25
N HIS A 137 -6.82 -19.39 16.14
CA HIS A 137 -8.16 -18.80 16.08
C HIS A 137 -8.19 -17.39 15.48
N CYS A 138 -9.26 -17.08 14.75
CA CYS A 138 -9.80 -15.72 14.62
C CYS A 138 -10.61 -15.41 15.91
N VAL A 139 -11.04 -14.20 16.28
CA VAL A 139 -11.82 -13.22 15.51
C VAL A 139 -11.76 -11.85 16.22
N ASP A 140 -12.10 -10.81 15.44
CA ASP A 140 -12.86 -9.61 15.85
C ASP A 140 -12.23 -8.48 16.68
N LEU A 141 -13.02 -7.40 16.71
CA LEU A 141 -12.77 -6.07 17.23
C LEU A 141 -13.28 -5.95 18.67
N ASN A 142 -12.55 -5.22 19.53
CA ASN A 142 -13.23 -4.25 20.39
C ASN A 142 -12.36 -3.01 20.66
N TYR A 143 -13.03 -1.92 21.02
CA TYR A 143 -12.46 -0.66 21.47
C TYR A 143 -12.63 -0.57 22.99
N ASN A 144 -11.60 -0.13 23.72
CA ASN A 144 -11.79 0.39 25.07
C ASN A 144 -10.71 1.42 25.42
N GLU A 145 -11.03 2.32 26.35
CA GLU A 145 -10.27 3.55 26.66
C GLU A 145 -10.26 3.79 28.18
N VAL A 146 -9.08 4.11 28.73
CA VAL A 146 -8.73 4.57 30.11
C VAL A 146 -7.19 4.81 30.08
N SER A 147 -6.63 6.02 30.32
CA SER A 147 -6.37 6.76 31.58
C SER A 147 -5.34 6.11 32.53
N GLU A 148 -4.20 6.71 32.96
CA GLU A 148 -3.47 7.96 32.60
C GLU A 148 -1.97 7.67 32.24
N GLY A 149 -0.83 8.12 32.81
CA GLY A 149 -0.37 9.20 33.75
C GLY A 149 0.40 10.32 33.02
N ILE A 150 1.12 11.30 33.60
CA ILE A 150 1.73 11.56 34.94
C ILE A 150 2.93 10.63 35.26
N SER A 151 4.20 11.08 35.45
CA SER A 151 4.78 12.44 35.54
C SER A 151 6.28 12.53 35.11
N GLN A 152 6.77 13.76 34.85
CA GLN A 152 8.12 14.37 35.17
C GLN A 152 9.46 13.60 34.97
N ASN A 153 10.67 14.20 34.81
CA ASN A 153 11.16 15.56 34.47
C ASN A 153 12.71 15.54 34.26
N SER A 154 13.28 16.47 33.47
CA SER A 154 14.71 16.93 33.50
C SER A 154 15.86 15.91 33.30
N GLN A 155 17.15 16.29 33.13
CA GLN A 155 17.84 17.36 32.39
C GLN A 155 19.38 17.06 32.43
N LYS A 156 20.17 17.62 31.49
CA LYS A 156 21.64 17.93 31.55
C LYS A 156 22.66 16.81 31.96
N LYS A 157 23.72 16.44 31.20
CA LYS A 157 24.86 17.18 30.57
C LYS A 157 26.21 16.82 31.26
N THR A 158 27.25 16.57 30.44
CA THR A 158 28.71 16.84 30.64
C THR A 158 29.67 15.69 31.08
N SER A 159 30.85 15.65 30.41
CA SER A 159 32.15 15.04 30.80
C SER A 159 32.25 13.49 30.83
N SER A 160 33.40 12.85 30.57
CA SER A 160 34.78 13.35 30.26
C SER A 160 35.61 12.34 29.43
N THR A 161 36.82 12.77 29.01
CA THR A 161 37.99 12.04 28.47
C THR A 161 38.40 10.77 29.24
N THR A 162 39.20 9.82 28.72
CA THR A 162 40.03 9.71 27.47
C THR A 162 39.98 8.25 26.93
N ASP A 163 40.92 7.52 26.26
CA ASP A 163 42.29 7.61 25.65
C ASP A 163 42.35 6.48 24.55
N THR A 164 42.91 6.59 23.34
CA THR A 164 44.32 6.64 22.83
C THR A 164 44.93 5.26 22.41
N LEU A 165 45.69 5.27 21.29
CA LEU A 165 46.35 4.15 20.56
C LEU A 165 45.45 3.27 19.64
N GLN A 166 45.87 2.81 18.44
CA GLN A 166 46.75 3.39 17.39
C GLN A 166 46.66 2.55 16.07
N ASN A 167 47.17 3.09 14.94
CA ASN A 167 47.45 2.42 13.63
C ASN A 167 46.25 2.07 12.72
N ALA A 168 46.35 2.06 11.37
CA ALA A 168 47.26 2.73 10.41
C ALA A 168 46.72 2.59 8.95
N GLY A 169 47.10 3.50 8.03
CA GLY A 169 46.75 3.49 6.58
C GLY A 169 45.40 4.18 6.26
N LEU A 170 45.22 5.10 5.29
CA LEU A 170 45.85 5.40 3.98
C LEU A 170 45.63 4.29 2.93
N ASP A 171 45.11 4.55 1.71
CA ASP A 171 44.75 5.84 1.08
C ASP A 171 43.77 5.71 -0.13
N THR A 172 43.43 6.83 -0.76
CA THR A 172 42.92 7.02 -2.14
C THR A 172 41.45 6.66 -2.47
N PHE A 173 40.62 7.72 -2.53
CA PHE A 173 39.62 7.95 -3.60
C PHE A 173 40.33 8.75 -4.74
N PRO A 174 39.88 8.78 -6.03
CA PRO A 174 38.48 9.05 -6.39
C PRO A 174 37.89 8.45 -7.70
N GLU A 175 36.56 8.56 -7.78
CA GLU A 175 35.71 8.96 -8.92
C GLU A 175 36.06 8.57 -10.38
N ALA A 176 35.15 7.82 -11.01
CA ALA A 176 34.98 7.75 -12.46
C ALA A 176 33.47 7.78 -12.82
N LEU A 177 33.13 8.38 -13.96
CA LEU A 177 31.77 8.80 -14.31
C LEU A 177 31.08 7.88 -15.35
N HIS A 178 29.76 8.09 -15.51
CA HIS A 178 28.88 7.55 -16.57
C HIS A 178 28.55 6.03 -16.45
N THR A 179 27.36 5.53 -16.80
CA THR A 179 26.14 6.12 -17.41
C THR A 179 24.87 5.66 -16.66
N PRO A 180 23.75 6.43 -16.71
CA PRO A 180 22.45 5.95 -16.27
C PRO A 180 21.89 4.94 -17.29
N SER A 181 22.00 3.64 -16.98
CA SER A 181 21.48 2.58 -17.84
C SER A 181 19.98 2.74 -18.11
N VAL A 182 19.62 3.02 -19.36
CA VAL A 182 18.24 3.25 -19.78
C VAL A 182 17.48 1.93 -19.71
N LYS A 183 16.72 1.73 -18.63
CA LYS A 183 15.81 0.59 -18.46
C LYS A 183 14.81 0.57 -19.62
N LYS A 184 15.00 -0.37 -20.55
CA LYS A 184 14.09 -0.60 -21.68
C LYS A 184 12.67 -0.82 -21.15
N PRO A 185 11.61 -0.29 -21.82
CA PRO A 185 10.24 -0.62 -21.44
C PRO A 185 10.03 -2.13 -21.62
N HIS A 186 9.57 -2.82 -20.58
CA HIS A 186 9.31 -4.27 -20.63
C HIS A 186 7.86 -4.50 -21.11
N PRO A 187 7.60 -4.89 -22.38
CA PRO A 187 6.25 -4.85 -22.96
C PRO A 187 5.49 -6.16 -22.69
N TRP A 188 5.32 -6.49 -21.40
CA TRP A 188 4.41 -7.53 -20.89
C TRP A 188 4.52 -8.93 -21.53
N ARG A 189 5.67 -9.32 -22.09
CA ARG A 189 5.90 -10.63 -22.75
C ARG A 189 4.79 -10.98 -23.77
N ASN A 190 4.36 -10.00 -24.57
CA ASN A 190 3.25 -10.08 -25.53
C ASN A 190 1.85 -10.29 -24.92
N VAL A 191 1.69 -10.21 -23.60
CA VAL A 191 0.38 -10.32 -22.93
C VAL A 191 -0.33 -8.96 -22.96
N GLN A 192 -1.31 -8.84 -23.86
CA GLN A 192 -2.15 -7.65 -23.96
C GLN A 192 -3.32 -7.73 -22.96
N LEU A 193 -3.58 -6.61 -22.27
CA LEU A 193 -4.74 -6.42 -21.41
C LEU A 193 -5.36 -5.03 -21.67
N PRO A 194 -6.69 -4.88 -21.58
CA PRO A 194 -7.34 -3.58 -21.71
C PRO A 194 -6.81 -2.56 -20.68
N PHE A 195 -6.63 -1.30 -21.09
CA PHE A 195 -6.13 -0.25 -20.19
C PHE A 195 -6.99 -0.08 -18.93
N SER A 196 -8.30 -0.31 -19.01
CA SER A 196 -9.22 -0.33 -17.87
C SER A 196 -8.85 -1.41 -16.84
N VAL A 197 -8.56 -2.62 -17.29
CA VAL A 197 -8.11 -3.74 -16.44
C VAL A 197 -6.76 -3.38 -15.79
N ILE A 198 -5.79 -2.91 -16.58
CA ILE A 198 -4.47 -2.50 -16.07
C ILE A 198 -4.62 -1.41 -15.00
N TYR A 199 -5.45 -0.39 -15.23
CA TYR A 199 -5.69 0.69 -14.28
C TYR A 199 -6.36 0.21 -12.98
N VAL A 200 -7.35 -0.68 -13.06
CA VAL A 200 -8.00 -1.27 -11.87
C VAL A 200 -7.06 -2.19 -11.09
N ALA A 201 -6.14 -2.88 -11.78
CA ALA A 201 -5.09 -3.69 -11.16
C ALA A 201 -4.06 -2.82 -10.40
N LYS A 202 -3.53 -1.75 -11.03
CA LYS A 202 -2.65 -0.77 -10.35
C LYS A 202 -3.34 -0.05 -9.18
N GLY A 203 -4.67 -0.01 -9.18
CA GLY A 203 -5.48 0.58 -8.10
C GLY A 203 -5.67 -0.28 -6.85
N LYS A 204 -5.25 -1.55 -6.83
CA LYS A 204 -5.38 -2.43 -5.65
C LYS A 204 -4.31 -2.12 -4.60
N SER A 205 -4.62 -2.31 -3.32
CA SER A 205 -3.71 -1.93 -2.20
C SER A 205 -2.62 -2.96 -1.86
N ARG A 206 -2.72 -4.20 -2.34
CA ARG A 206 -1.72 -5.27 -2.15
C ARG A 206 -1.55 -6.06 -3.44
N PRO A 207 -0.38 -6.70 -3.68
CA PRO A 207 -0.15 -7.45 -4.92
C PRO A 207 -1.09 -8.65 -5.08
N GLU A 208 -1.51 -9.35 -4.03
CA GLU A 208 -2.41 -10.52 -4.18
C GLU A 208 -3.82 -10.09 -4.61
N LEU A 209 -4.27 -8.91 -4.19
CA LEU A 209 -5.54 -8.32 -4.64
C LEU A 209 -5.49 -7.93 -6.13
N SER A 210 -4.29 -7.59 -6.63
CA SER A 210 -4.02 -7.32 -8.03
C SER A 210 -3.92 -8.61 -8.83
N ALA A 211 -3.19 -9.60 -8.33
CA ALA A 211 -3.04 -10.94 -8.90
C ALA A 211 -4.39 -11.67 -9.09
N ARG A 212 -5.24 -11.70 -8.04
CA ARG A 212 -6.59 -12.30 -8.12
C ARG A 212 -7.52 -11.63 -9.12
N TYR A 213 -7.32 -10.33 -9.35
CA TYR A 213 -8.09 -9.57 -10.32
C TYR A 213 -7.58 -9.80 -11.75
N LEU A 214 -6.26 -9.74 -11.95
CA LEU A 214 -5.62 -9.93 -13.26
C LEU A 214 -5.79 -11.36 -13.78
N ILE A 215 -5.72 -12.39 -12.93
CA ILE A 215 -5.79 -13.78 -13.42
C ILE A 215 -7.11 -14.09 -14.16
N ARG A 216 -8.23 -13.49 -13.74
CA ARG A 216 -9.55 -13.58 -14.40
C ARG A 216 -9.67 -12.76 -15.71
N HIS A 217 -8.66 -11.97 -16.04
CA HIS A 217 -8.58 -11.20 -17.29
C HIS A 217 -7.43 -11.68 -18.20
N MET A 218 -6.47 -12.44 -17.67
CA MET A 218 -5.34 -13.03 -18.40
C MET A 218 -5.63 -14.46 -18.92
N PHE A 219 -6.64 -15.11 -18.36
CA PHE A 219 -7.08 -16.47 -18.70
C PHE A 219 -8.60 -16.55 -18.71
N THR A 220 -9.14 -17.40 -19.57
CA THR A 220 -10.57 -17.73 -19.64
C THR A 220 -10.95 -18.73 -18.54
N GLU A 221 -12.23 -18.78 -18.16
CA GLU A 221 -12.66 -19.59 -17.01
C GLU A 221 -12.51 -21.10 -17.25
N ASP A 222 -12.67 -21.57 -18.49
CA ASP A 222 -12.47 -22.97 -18.90
C ASP A 222 -11.01 -23.45 -18.75
N VAL A 223 -10.05 -22.56 -18.98
CA VAL A 223 -8.62 -22.80 -18.72
C VAL A 223 -8.37 -22.78 -17.21
N LEU A 224 -8.87 -21.76 -16.51
CA LEU A 224 -8.68 -21.66 -15.06
C LEU A 224 -9.22 -22.90 -14.32
N VAL A 225 -10.43 -23.38 -14.61
CA VAL A 225 -10.99 -24.54 -13.88
C VAL A 225 -10.18 -25.83 -14.07
N LYS A 226 -9.42 -25.98 -15.16
CA LYS A 226 -8.57 -27.15 -15.45
C LYS A 226 -7.12 -27.01 -14.95
N SER A 227 -6.73 -25.85 -14.41
CA SER A 227 -5.33 -25.53 -14.12
C SER A 227 -5.05 -25.09 -12.67
N ASN A 228 -3.76 -25.01 -12.32
CA ASN A 228 -3.20 -24.31 -11.16
C ASN A 228 -1.97 -23.52 -11.61
N VAL A 229 -1.49 -22.54 -10.82
CA VAL A 229 -0.33 -21.69 -11.22
C VAL A 229 0.91 -22.51 -11.63
N TYR A 230 1.24 -23.57 -10.90
CA TYR A 230 2.34 -24.50 -11.20
C TYR A 230 1.86 -25.90 -11.59
N GLY A 231 0.56 -26.07 -11.85
CA GLY A 231 -0.08 -27.38 -12.06
C GLY A 231 -0.13 -28.24 -10.80
N ASN A 232 -0.61 -29.47 -10.95
CA ASN A 232 -0.45 -30.60 -10.03
C ASN A 232 -0.90 -31.88 -10.77
N LEU A 233 0.06 -32.72 -11.14
CA LEU A 233 -0.19 -33.91 -11.98
C LEU A 233 -1.09 -34.93 -11.27
N ASP A 234 -0.87 -35.14 -9.97
CA ASP A 234 -1.63 -36.07 -9.10
C ASP A 234 -3.14 -35.78 -9.04
N ARG A 235 -3.56 -34.56 -9.39
CA ARG A 235 -4.96 -34.12 -9.45
C ARG A 235 -5.41 -33.74 -10.86
N GLY A 236 -4.64 -34.10 -11.89
CA GLY A 236 -4.94 -33.80 -13.30
C GLY A 236 -4.93 -32.32 -13.66
N MET A 237 -4.27 -31.46 -12.87
CA MET A 237 -4.28 -30.01 -13.04
C MET A 237 -3.09 -29.54 -13.89
N SER A 238 -3.35 -28.94 -15.04
CA SER A 238 -2.29 -28.36 -15.87
C SER A 238 -1.67 -27.12 -15.23
N PRO A 239 -0.38 -26.82 -15.51
CA PRO A 239 0.19 -25.52 -15.19
C PRO A 239 -0.44 -24.44 -16.07
N LEU A 240 -0.61 -23.24 -15.50
CA LEU A 240 -0.96 -22.05 -16.28
C LEU A 240 0.24 -21.60 -17.14
N ASP A 241 -0.06 -20.94 -18.26
CA ASP A 241 0.93 -20.36 -19.18
C ASP A 241 2.02 -19.58 -18.42
N CYS A 242 3.25 -20.10 -18.45
CA CYS A 242 4.36 -19.56 -17.67
C CYS A 242 4.81 -18.17 -18.15
N ASN A 243 4.57 -17.80 -19.42
CA ASN A 243 4.84 -16.45 -19.91
C ASN A 243 3.82 -15.46 -19.36
N ARG A 244 2.54 -15.85 -19.29
CA ARG A 244 1.48 -15.05 -18.65
C ARG A 244 1.68 -14.94 -17.13
N ILE A 245 2.04 -16.03 -16.45
CA ILE A 245 2.34 -16.00 -15.01
C ILE A 245 3.59 -15.16 -14.71
N ASN A 246 4.63 -15.23 -15.53
CA ASN A 246 5.81 -14.37 -15.37
C ASN A 246 5.50 -12.91 -15.69
N ALA A 247 4.75 -12.61 -16.75
CA ALA A 247 4.30 -11.23 -17.03
C ALA A 247 3.43 -10.67 -15.89
N LEU A 248 2.63 -11.51 -15.22
CA LEU A 248 1.92 -11.14 -14.00
C LEU A 248 2.89 -10.85 -12.84
N ARG A 249 3.91 -11.68 -12.62
CA ARG A 249 4.92 -11.42 -11.58
C ARG A 249 5.68 -10.12 -11.83
N ASP A 250 6.15 -9.93 -13.05
CA ASP A 250 6.85 -8.71 -13.50
C ASP A 250 5.95 -7.47 -13.27
N PHE A 251 4.63 -7.59 -13.54
CA PHE A 251 3.66 -6.52 -13.29
C PHE A 251 3.54 -6.18 -11.82
N LEU A 252 3.49 -7.19 -10.97
CA LEU A 252 3.41 -6.98 -9.53
C LEU A 252 4.72 -6.33 -9.02
N GLN A 253 5.89 -6.78 -9.48
CA GLN A 253 7.18 -6.19 -9.13
C GLN A 253 7.26 -4.68 -9.47
N GLU A 254 6.84 -4.28 -10.68
CA GLU A 254 6.85 -2.86 -11.08
C GLU A 254 5.92 -1.97 -10.23
N ASN A 255 4.77 -2.50 -9.81
CA ASN A 255 3.70 -1.70 -9.20
C ASN A 255 3.63 -1.84 -7.66
N TYR A 256 4.30 -2.85 -7.11
CA TYR A 256 4.42 -3.13 -5.69
C TYR A 256 5.90 -3.38 -5.29
N PRO A 257 6.84 -2.44 -5.57
CA PRO A 257 8.28 -2.64 -5.37
C PRO A 257 8.73 -2.77 -3.90
N SER A 258 7.80 -2.65 -2.94
CA SER A 258 8.02 -2.85 -1.50
C SER A 258 7.66 -4.24 -0.99
N PHE A 259 7.33 -5.18 -1.89
CA PHE A 259 6.90 -6.55 -1.59
C PHE A 259 7.90 -7.55 -2.22
N ASP A 260 8.16 -8.66 -1.54
CA ASP A 260 9.08 -9.71 -2.01
C ASP A 260 8.40 -10.60 -3.07
N LEU A 261 8.36 -10.06 -4.28
CA LEU A 261 7.70 -10.65 -5.44
C LEU A 261 8.69 -11.41 -6.35
N LYS A 262 9.83 -11.84 -5.80
CA LYS A 262 10.78 -12.75 -6.44
C LYS A 262 10.18 -14.16 -6.54
N GLU A 263 10.76 -15.02 -7.37
CA GLU A 263 10.23 -16.37 -7.64
C GLU A 263 10.11 -17.27 -6.39
N THR A 264 11.07 -17.15 -5.48
CA THR A 264 11.07 -17.81 -4.17
C THR A 264 10.46 -16.97 -3.05
N GLY A 265 10.01 -15.74 -3.36
CA GLY A 265 9.69 -14.71 -2.40
C GLY A 265 8.37 -14.89 -1.65
N TYR A 266 8.27 -14.29 -0.46
CA TYR A 266 7.13 -14.47 0.43
C TYR A 266 5.82 -13.93 -0.16
N ASP A 267 5.84 -12.68 -0.65
CA ASP A 267 4.64 -12.05 -1.21
C ASP A 267 4.25 -12.65 -2.56
N TRP A 268 5.20 -13.19 -3.33
CA TRP A 268 4.88 -13.98 -4.51
C TRP A 268 4.17 -15.28 -4.13
N LYS A 269 4.63 -16.02 -3.11
CA LYS A 269 3.94 -17.21 -2.58
C LYS A 269 2.52 -16.85 -2.11
N ALA A 270 2.32 -15.71 -1.46
CA ALA A 270 1.00 -15.20 -1.09
C ALA A 270 0.12 -14.89 -2.32
N CYS A 271 0.68 -14.29 -3.37
CA CYS A 271 -0.02 -14.06 -4.65
C CYS A 271 -0.45 -15.39 -5.30
N VAL A 272 0.45 -16.38 -5.37
CA VAL A 272 0.18 -17.71 -5.92
C VAL A 272 -0.91 -18.43 -5.13
N ALA A 273 -0.86 -18.38 -3.79
CA ALA A 273 -1.91 -18.94 -2.94
C ALA A 273 -3.28 -18.25 -3.17
N ALA A 274 -3.29 -16.93 -3.33
CA ALA A 274 -4.50 -16.16 -3.61
C ALA A 274 -5.08 -16.44 -5.01
N ILE A 275 -4.23 -16.63 -6.03
CA ILE A 275 -4.63 -17.08 -7.36
C ILE A 275 -5.25 -18.49 -7.26
N ASN A 276 -4.53 -19.47 -6.71
CA ASN A 276 -5.03 -20.85 -6.57
C ASN A 276 -6.30 -20.95 -5.69
N SER A 277 -6.50 -20.01 -4.74
CA SER A 277 -7.76 -19.85 -4.02
C SER A 277 -8.89 -19.39 -4.94
N THR A 278 -8.66 -18.35 -5.75
CA THR A 278 -9.64 -17.83 -6.74
C THR A 278 -10.04 -18.89 -7.75
N ILE A 279 -9.10 -19.72 -8.20
CA ILE A 279 -9.36 -20.82 -9.13
C ILE A 279 -10.17 -21.94 -8.46
N ARG A 280 -9.90 -22.27 -7.19
CA ARG A 280 -10.71 -23.23 -6.43
C ARG A 280 -12.16 -22.75 -6.26
N SER A 281 -12.38 -21.45 -6.04
CA SER A 281 -13.74 -20.86 -6.05
C SER A 281 -14.42 -21.04 -7.41
N LEU A 282 -13.75 -20.67 -8.51
CA LEU A 282 -14.29 -20.86 -9.87
C LEU A 282 -14.68 -22.33 -10.16
N ARG A 283 -13.84 -23.29 -9.76
CA ARG A 283 -14.18 -24.74 -9.86
C ARG A 283 -15.42 -25.12 -9.07
N HIS A 284 -15.57 -24.60 -7.85
CA HIS A 284 -16.74 -24.86 -7.01
C HIS A 284 -18.02 -24.27 -7.62
N ASP A 285 -17.95 -23.01 -8.07
CA ASP A 285 -19.07 -22.29 -8.66
C ASP A 285 -19.50 -22.93 -9.98
N HIS A 286 -18.55 -23.33 -10.84
CA HIS A 286 -18.82 -24.08 -12.06
C HIS A 286 -19.41 -25.47 -11.76
N LYS A 287 -18.89 -26.21 -10.77
CA LYS A 287 -19.50 -27.50 -10.38
C LYS A 287 -20.94 -27.31 -9.91
N LYS A 288 -21.23 -26.26 -9.12
CA LYS A 288 -22.60 -25.93 -8.70
C LYS A 288 -23.50 -25.61 -9.89
N ALA A 289 -23.01 -24.87 -10.89
CA ALA A 289 -23.76 -24.57 -12.11
C ALA A 289 -23.99 -25.81 -13.00
N THR A 290 -23.09 -26.79 -12.99
CA THR A 290 -23.25 -28.05 -13.76
C THR A 290 -24.10 -29.10 -13.05
N VAL A 291 -24.15 -29.09 -11.72
CA VAL A 291 -24.94 -30.03 -10.90
C VAL A 291 -26.34 -29.48 -10.54
N GLY A 292 -26.61 -28.21 -10.84
CA GLY A 292 -27.91 -27.56 -10.61
C GLY A 292 -28.94 -27.92 -11.68
N ILE A 293 -29.45 -29.16 -11.63
CA ILE A 293 -30.71 -29.61 -12.25
C ILE A 293 -31.59 -30.13 -11.11
#